data_AF-B2IFI2-F1
#
_entry.id   AF-B2IFI2-F1
#
_cell.length_a   1.000
_cell.length_b   1.000
_cell.length_c   1.000
_cell.angle_alpha   90.00
_cell.angle_beta   90.00
_cell.angle_gamma   90.00
#
_symmetry.space_group_name_H-M   'P 1'
#
loop_
_entity.id
_entity.type
_entity.pdbx_description
1 polymer ?
#
loop_
_entity_poly.entity_id
_entity_poly.type
_entity_poly.pdbx_seq_one_letter_code
_entity_poly.pdbx_strand_id
1 'polypeptide(L)'
;MAKQDNSVTEKENIVTAYGSGSEGEVIIDVRFYPTGRVNTINQRPLNLEPQDWFDRLCKKFPADYRPLAGGRGTFRIASDRFTAMLQENAA
;
A
#
# COMPACT_ATOMS: atom_id res chain seq x y z
N MET A 1 -13.29 6.54 -43.45
CA MET A 1 -13.84 6.98 -42.15
C MET A 1 -13.40 5.99 -41.07
N ALA A 2 -12.94 6.54 -39.93
CA ALA A 2 -12.65 5.93 -38.60
C ALA A 2 -11.72 4.68 -38.58
N LYS A 3 -10.42 4.78 -38.27
CA LYS A 3 -9.77 5.05 -36.95
C LYS A 3 -10.29 4.10 -35.85
N GLN A 4 -9.50 3.09 -35.48
CA GLN A 4 -9.11 2.96 -34.08
C GLN A 4 -7.75 2.27 -34.00
N ASP A 5 -6.79 3.06 -33.54
CA ASP A 5 -5.39 2.71 -33.33
C ASP A 5 -5.23 1.91 -32.04
N ASN A 6 -4.09 1.25 -31.98
CA ASN A 6 -3.74 0.12 -31.15
C ASN A 6 -3.41 0.50 -29.70
N SER A 7 -3.27 -0.55 -28.86
CA SER A 7 -2.46 -0.58 -27.63
C SER A 7 -3.19 -0.30 -26.32
N VAL A 8 -4.00 -1.29 -25.91
CA VAL A 8 -4.28 -1.50 -24.49
C VAL A 8 -2.92 -1.79 -23.83
N THR A 9 -2.40 -0.81 -23.10
CA THR A 9 -1.19 -0.99 -22.30
C THR A 9 -1.61 -1.74 -21.04
N GLU A 10 -1.72 -3.07 -21.15
CA GLU A 10 -1.86 -4.00 -20.04
C GLU A 10 -0.56 -3.99 -19.24
N LYS A 11 -0.36 -2.93 -18.47
CA LYS A 11 0.49 -2.98 -17.28
C LYS A 11 -0.38 -3.61 -16.20
N GLU A 12 -0.61 -4.92 -16.34
CA GLU A 12 -1.08 -5.76 -15.25
C GLU A 12 0.00 -5.74 -14.16
N ASN A 13 -0.01 -4.66 -13.40
CA ASN A 13 0.83 -4.46 -12.25
C ASN A 13 0.32 -5.47 -11.23
N ILE A 14 1.05 -6.56 -11.13
CA ILE A 14 0.89 -7.65 -10.16
C ILE A 14 0.70 -7.09 -8.74
N VAL A 15 -0.54 -6.75 -8.38
CA VAL A 15 -0.93 -6.54 -7.00
C VAL A 15 -1.11 -7.92 -6.40
N THR A 16 0.01 -8.47 -5.93
CA THR A 16 0.05 -9.73 -5.20
C THR A 16 -1.05 -9.73 -4.14
N ALA A 17 -1.94 -10.70 -4.28
CA ALA A 17 -3.10 -10.91 -3.44
C ALA A 17 -2.70 -10.95 -1.96
N TYR A 18 -3.14 -9.94 -1.20
CA TYR A 18 -3.31 -10.02 0.24
C TYR A 18 -4.81 -9.95 0.57
N GLY A 19 -5.58 -10.84 -0.06
CA GLY A 19 -6.98 -11.07 0.26
C GLY A 19 -7.09 -12.15 1.33
N SER A 20 -7.18 -11.73 2.60
CA SER A 20 -7.98 -12.42 3.61
C SER A 20 -8.27 -11.47 4.79
N GLY A 21 -8.83 -10.31 4.46
CA GLY A 21 -9.75 -9.57 5.30
C GLY A 21 -11.06 -9.52 4.53
N SER A 22 -12.19 -9.85 5.17
CA SER A 22 -13.55 -9.80 4.59
C SER A 22 -13.74 -8.61 3.63
N GLU A 23 -14.33 -8.87 2.45
CA GLU A 23 -14.63 -7.93 1.36
C GLU A 23 -14.70 -6.46 1.81
N GLY A 24 -13.57 -5.74 1.73
CA GLY A 24 -13.52 -4.32 2.05
C GLY A 24 -12.33 -3.83 2.89
N GLU A 25 -11.38 -4.69 3.30
CA GLU A 25 -10.17 -4.23 4.00
C GLU A 25 -8.87 -4.66 3.28
N VAL A 26 -7.91 -3.74 3.21
CA VAL A 26 -6.53 -3.96 2.77
C VAL A 26 -5.64 -4.08 4.00
N ILE A 27 -4.88 -5.18 4.04
CA ILE A 27 -3.88 -5.42 5.06
C ILE A 27 -2.51 -5.03 4.50
N ILE A 28 -1.81 -4.14 5.20
CA ILE A 28 -0.46 -3.71 4.83
C ILE A 28 0.51 -4.21 5.89
N ASP A 29 1.34 -5.18 5.53
CA ASP A 29 2.44 -5.63 6.39
C ASP A 29 3.65 -4.70 6.28
N VAL A 30 4.20 -4.37 7.43
CA VAL A 30 5.40 -3.56 7.61
C VAL A 30 6.41 -4.33 8.43
N ARG A 31 7.66 -4.32 7.97
CA ARG A 31 8.81 -4.84 8.68
C ARG A 31 9.77 -3.71 8.98
N PHE A 32 10.35 -3.75 10.17
CA PHE A 32 11.31 -2.77 10.66
C PHE A 32 12.68 -3.44 10.84
N TYR A 33 13.73 -2.68 10.58
CA TYR A 33 15.08 -3.03 11.00
C TYR A 33 15.21 -2.94 12.53
N PRO A 34 16.24 -3.56 13.13
CA PRO A 34 16.59 -3.36 14.54
C PRO A 34 16.90 -1.91 14.88
N THR A 35 17.24 -1.09 13.88
CA THR A 35 17.45 0.36 14.00
C THR A 35 16.16 1.16 14.13
N GLY A 36 14.99 0.53 13.96
CA GLY A 36 13.67 1.18 14.00
C GLY A 36 13.19 1.75 12.67
N ARG A 37 14.02 1.71 11.61
CA ARG A 37 13.63 2.14 10.27
C ARG A 37 12.80 1.09 9.55
N VAL A 38 11.90 1.50 8.67
CA VAL A 38 11.15 0.58 7.81
C VAL A 38 12.12 -0.15 6.89
N ASN A 39 12.10 -1.48 6.98
CA ASN A 39 12.84 -2.39 6.12
C ASN A 39 12.02 -2.69 4.87
N THR A 40 10.77 -3.11 5.06
CA THR A 40 9.92 -3.52 3.95
C THR A 40 8.48 -3.15 4.27
N ILE A 41 7.77 -2.62 3.28
CA ILE A 41 6.35 -2.32 3.38
C ILE A 41 5.66 -2.74 2.09
N ASN A 42 4.59 -3.50 2.21
CA ASN A 42 3.80 -3.92 1.08
C ASN A 42 2.89 -2.77 0.59
N GLN A 43 2.30 -2.93 -0.60
CA GLN A 43 1.30 -2.00 -1.13
C GLN A 43 1.80 -0.54 -1.19
N ARG A 44 3.08 -0.37 -1.56
CA ARG A 44 3.76 0.93 -1.71
C ARG A 44 3.74 1.39 -3.18
N PRO A 45 3.48 2.67 -3.47
CA PRO A 45 3.75 3.25 -4.78
C PRO A 45 5.25 3.22 -5.10
N LEU A 46 5.64 2.81 -6.32
CA LEU A 46 7.04 2.64 -6.73
C LEU A 46 7.91 3.90 -6.51
N ASN A 47 7.29 5.08 -6.56
CA ASN A 47 7.94 6.39 -6.47
C ASN A 47 8.24 6.88 -5.04
N LEU A 48 7.85 6.14 -3.99
CA LEU A 48 8.04 6.57 -2.60
C LEU A 48 8.98 5.66 -1.82
N GLU A 49 9.85 6.17 -0.97
CA GLU A 49 10.65 5.30 -0.11
C GLU A 49 9.76 4.54 0.90
N PRO A 50 10.15 3.32 1.34
CA PRO A 50 9.42 2.54 2.33
C PRO A 50 9.10 3.31 3.62
N GLN A 51 10.06 4.10 4.09
CA GLN A 51 9.91 4.93 5.28
C GLN A 51 8.88 6.05 5.06
N ASP A 52 8.98 6.76 3.94
CA ASP A 52 8.05 7.85 3.62
C ASP A 52 6.62 7.35 3.47
N TRP A 53 6.44 6.16 2.87
CA TRP A 53 5.13 5.55 2.74
C TRP A 53 4.52 5.20 4.10
N PHE A 54 5.32 4.61 4.99
CA PHE A 54 4.90 4.33 6.36
C PHE A 54 4.50 5.59 7.12
N ASP A 55 5.31 6.65 7.05
CA ASP A 55 5.04 7.92 7.74
C ASP A 55 3.73 8.55 7.24
N ARG A 56 3.43 8.43 5.94
CA ARG A 56 2.16 8.88 5.36
C ARG A 56 0.97 8.04 5.83
N LEU A 57 1.11 6.72 5.89
CA LEU A 57 0.08 5.83 6.44
C LEU A 57 -0.18 6.13 7.91
N CYS A 58 0.85 6.33 8.72
CA CYS A 58 0.71 6.74 10.12
C CYS A 58 0.00 8.08 10.29
N LYS A 59 0.23 9.05 9.40
CA LYS A 59 -0.44 10.36 9.44
C LYS A 59 -1.93 10.27 9.08
N LYS A 60 -2.28 9.48 8.06
CA LYS A 60 -3.66 9.39 7.54
C LYS A 60 -4.52 8.37 8.30
N PHE A 61 -3.91 7.27 8.76
CA PHE A 61 -4.56 6.12 9.38
C PHE A 61 -3.91 5.71 10.71
N PRO A 62 -3.76 6.63 11.69
CA PRO A 62 -3.10 6.31 12.96
C PRO A 62 -3.85 5.26 13.77
N ALA A 63 -5.18 5.24 13.70
CA ALA A 63 -6.04 4.30 14.44
C ALA A 63 -6.02 2.87 13.86
N ASP A 64 -5.63 2.74 12.59
CA ASP A 64 -5.66 1.49 11.84
C ASP A 64 -4.32 0.74 11.93
N TYR A 65 -3.31 1.35 12.55
CA TYR A 65 -1.99 0.76 12.75
C TYR A 65 -1.95 -0.16 13.98
N ARG A 66 -1.45 -1.37 13.80
CA ARG A 66 -1.22 -2.36 14.85
C ARG A 66 0.26 -2.73 14.90
N PRO A 67 1.02 -2.26 15.91
CA PRO A 67 2.38 -2.72 16.11
C PRO A 67 2.37 -4.18 16.58
N LEU A 68 3.28 -4.98 16.02
CA LEU A 68 3.49 -6.39 16.39
C LEU A 68 4.90 -6.55 16.98
N ALA A 69 5.05 -7.51 17.90
CA ALA A 69 6.34 -7.80 18.49
C ALA A 69 7.37 -8.26 17.45
N GLY A 70 8.63 -7.85 17.66
CA GLY A 70 9.78 -8.26 16.83
C GLY A 70 9.95 -7.47 15.54
N GLY A 71 9.69 -6.16 15.56
CA GLY A 71 9.91 -5.28 14.40
C GLY A 71 8.93 -5.55 13.26
N ARG A 72 7.68 -5.89 13.59
CA ARG A 72 6.60 -6.07 12.62
C ARG A 72 5.48 -5.09 12.93
N GLY A 73 4.71 -4.71 11.93
CA GLY A 73 3.51 -3.92 12.11
C GLY A 73 2.54 -4.22 10.98
N THR A 74 1.26 -4.05 11.24
CA THR A 74 0.23 -4.21 10.22
C THR A 74 -0.72 -3.03 10.24
N PHE A 75 -1.13 -2.57 9.06
CA PHE A 75 -2.28 -1.68 8.93
C PHE A 75 -3.47 -2.47 8.44
N ARG A 76 -4.65 -2.16 8.97
CA ARG A 76 -5.92 -2.70 8.48
C ARG A 76 -6.80 -1.53 8.07
N ILE A 77 -6.82 -1.24 6.78
CA ILE A 77 -7.49 -0.04 6.25
C ILE A 77 -8.61 -0.48 5.31
N ALA A 78 -9.75 0.20 5.36
CA ALA A 78 -10.81 -0.05 4.38
C ALA A 78 -10.33 0.20 2.93
N SER A 79 -10.64 -0.71 2.01
CA SER A 79 -10.15 -0.71 0.62
C SER A 79 -10.44 0.59 -0.12
N ASP A 80 -11.61 1.22 0.11
CA ASP A 80 -11.96 2.51 -0.49
C ASP A 80 -11.02 3.64 -0.04
N ARG A 81 -10.73 3.69 1.27
CA ARG A 81 -9.82 4.70 1.84
C ARG A 81 -8.39 4.46 1.38
N PHE A 82 -8.00 3.19 1.25
CA PHE A 82 -6.67 2.82 0.76
C PHE A 82 -6.49 3.19 -0.71
N THR A 83 -7.48 2.92 -1.56
CA THR A 83 -7.46 3.28 -2.99
C THR A 83 -7.38 4.80 -3.17
N ALA A 84 -8.15 5.56 -2.40
CA ALA A 84 -8.06 7.02 -2.40
C ALA A 84 -6.65 7.50 -2.02
N MET A 85 -6.06 6.93 -0.97
CA MET A 85 -4.68 7.24 -0.57
C MET A 85 -3.66 6.89 -1.66
N LEU A 86 -3.79 5.74 -2.31
CA LEU A 86 -2.90 5.38 -3.42
C LEU A 86 -3.00 6.38 -4.56
N GLN A 87 -4.21 6.79 -4.94
CA GLN A 87 -4.43 7.75 -6.02
C GLN A 87 -3.88 9.14 -5.67
N GLU A 88 -3.98 9.59 -4.42
CA GLU A 88 -3.34 10.81 -3.91
C GLU A 88 -1.81 10.77 -4.04
N ASN A 89 -1.20 9.58 -4.02
CA ASN A 89 0.25 9.36 -3.97
C ASN A 89 0.84 8.77 -5.27
N ALA A 90 0.02 8.62 -6.31
CA ALA A 90 0.42 8.12 -7.63
C ALA A 90 0.91 9.22 -8.59
N ALA A 91 0.90 10.48 -8.16
CA ALA A 91 1.31 11.65 -8.94
C ALA A 91 2.82 11.93 -8.86
#